data_AF-A0A849UQC4-F1
#
_entry.id   AF-A0A849UQC4-F1
#
_cell.length_a   1.000
_cell.length_b   1.000
_cell.length_c   1.000
_cell.angle_alpha   90.00
_cell.angle_beta   90.00
_cell.angle_gamma   90.00
#
_symmetry.space_group_name_H-M   'P 1'
#
loop_
_entity.id
_entity.type
_entity.pdbx_description
1 polymer ?
#
loop_
_entity_poly.entity_id
_entity_poly.type
_entity_poly.pdbx_seq_one_letter_code
_entity_poly.pdbx_strand_id
1 'polypeptide(L)'
;MDRYAKFIQLFGSIFLAFVGFFVVLALIILGLRYMFGVLDYLPWFSVMFTLFIICVPALLFITVYFIYFKLTKSHPSRVVQYFSYAMFSIALAAWAYFWIADFVIFFKKHYNSIGQYNCFNLAFLAANVGLIFFIGIVQALTTNKEKDWMERNEDIVKGME
;
A
#
# COMPACT_ATOMS: atom_id res chain seq x y z
N MET A 1 35.67 10.20 7.88
CA MET A 1 34.48 11.05 7.72
C MET A 1 33.58 10.60 6.56
N ASP A 2 34.08 9.85 5.55
CA ASP A 2 33.30 9.44 4.36
C ASP A 2 32.11 8.49 4.61
N ARG A 3 32.13 7.67 5.67
CA ARG A 3 31.01 6.76 5.98
C ARG A 3 29.71 7.49 6.32
N TYR A 4 29.79 8.64 6.99
CA TYR A 4 28.61 9.44 7.34
C TYR A 4 28.03 10.15 6.12
N ALA A 5 28.88 10.65 5.22
CA ALA A 5 28.43 11.27 3.97
C ALA A 5 27.64 10.29 3.09
N LYS A 6 28.09 9.04 3.00
CA LYS A 6 27.41 7.99 2.21
C LYS A 6 26.04 7.62 2.80
N PHE A 7 25.92 7.56 4.13
CA PHE A 7 24.64 7.33 4.82
C PHE A 7 23.66 8.50 4.65
N ILE A 8 24.15 9.74 4.77
CA ILE A 8 23.35 10.96 4.55
C ILE A 8 22.88 11.04 3.09
N GLN A 9 23.70 10.63 2.13
CA GLN A 9 23.34 10.64 0.72
C GLN A 9 22.31 9.56 0.35
N LEU A 10 22.44 8.35 0.92
CA LEU A 10 21.44 7.28 0.79
C LEU A 10 20.12 7.67 1.45
N PHE A 11 20.16 8.17 2.68
CA PHE A 11 18.99 8.64 3.40
C PHE A 11 18.30 9.80 2.67
N GLY A 12 19.07 10.79 2.21
CA GLY A 12 18.58 11.90 1.41
C GLY A 12 17.95 11.45 0.10
N SER A 13 18.55 10.47 -0.59
CA SER A 13 17.99 9.94 -1.85
C SER A 13 16.68 9.17 -1.63
N ILE A 14 16.60 8.35 -0.57
CA ILE A 14 15.38 7.62 -0.21
C ILE A 14 14.29 8.59 0.23
N PHE A 15 14.63 9.58 1.08
CA PHE A 15 13.70 10.59 1.55
C PHE A 15 13.18 11.47 0.40
N LEU A 16 14.06 11.89 -0.50
CA LEU A 16 13.69 12.68 -1.67
C LEU A 16 12.90 11.87 -2.69
N ALA A 17 13.18 10.58 -2.87
CA ALA A 17 12.36 9.69 -3.69
C ALA A 17 10.97 9.50 -3.10
N PHE A 18 10.86 9.38 -1.77
CA PHE A 18 9.59 9.27 -1.08
C PHE A 18 8.76 10.56 -1.20
N VAL A 19 9.35 11.72 -0.87
CA VAL A 19 8.70 13.03 -1.03
C VAL A 19 8.38 13.30 -2.50
N GLY A 20 9.31 13.00 -3.41
CA GLY A 20 9.15 13.15 -4.85
C GLY A 20 8.01 12.31 -5.39
N PHE A 21 7.82 11.08 -4.88
CA PHE A 21 6.67 10.25 -5.24
C PHE A 21 5.34 10.93 -4.87
N PHE A 22 5.21 11.48 -3.66
CA PHE A 22 4.01 12.21 -3.26
C PHE A 22 3.80 13.51 -4.07
N VAL A 23 4.88 14.24 -4.37
CA VAL A 23 4.82 15.46 -5.19
C VAL A 23 4.39 15.15 -6.61
N VAL A 24 4.96 14.12 -7.24
CA VAL A 24 4.56 13.67 -8.58
C VAL A 24 3.12 13.18 -8.57
N LEU A 25 2.71 12.43 -7.56
CA LEU A 25 1.33 11.96 -7.43
C LEU A 25 0.34 13.13 -7.27
N ALA A 26 0.69 14.14 -6.46
CA ALA A 26 -0.09 15.36 -6.33
C ALA A 26 -0.15 16.17 -7.64
N LEU A 27 0.97 16.28 -8.36
CA LEU A 27 1.04 16.94 -9.67
C LEU A 27 0.22 16.22 -10.73
N ILE A 28 0.22 14.88 -10.73
CA ILE A 28 -0.61 14.07 -11.62
C ILE A 28 -2.09 14.33 -11.31
N ILE A 29 -2.50 14.32 -10.04
CA ILE A 29 -3.89 14.62 -9.65
C ILE A 29 -4.29 16.03 -10.08
N LEU A 30 -3.40 17.01 -9.91
CA LEU A 30 -3.66 18.41 -10.24
C LEU A 30 -3.70 18.63 -11.76
N GLY A 31 -2.83 17.94 -12.52
CA GLY A 31 -2.85 17.92 -13.98
C GLY A 31 -4.11 17.27 -14.54
N LEU A 32 -4.51 16.11 -13.98
CA LEU A 32 -5.79 15.47 -14.33
C LEU A 32 -6.96 16.42 -14.03
N ARG A 33 -6.96 17.09 -12.88
CA ARG A 33 -8.02 18.08 -12.54
C ARG A 33 -8.07 19.23 -13.56
N TYR A 34 -6.93 19.74 -14.00
CA TYR A 34 -6.88 20.85 -14.96
C TYR A 34 -7.31 20.42 -16.36
N MET A 35 -6.85 19.25 -16.82
CA MET A 35 -7.26 18.67 -18.11
C MET A 35 -8.75 18.29 -18.13
N PHE A 36 -9.30 17.82 -17.00
CA PHE A 36 -10.69 17.37 -16.90
C PHE A 36 -11.69 18.46 -16.51
N GLY A 37 -11.26 19.59 -15.92
CA GLY A 37 -12.13 20.76 -15.73
C GLY A 37 -12.64 21.35 -17.05
N VAL A 38 -11.98 21.03 -18.17
CA VAL A 38 -12.45 21.35 -19.54
C VAL A 38 -13.42 20.29 -20.07
N LEU A 39 -13.36 19.05 -19.58
CA LEU A 39 -14.22 17.92 -19.97
C LEU A 39 -15.51 17.80 -19.14
N ASP A 40 -15.65 18.55 -18.05
CA ASP A 40 -16.87 18.65 -17.22
C ASP A 40 -18.13 19.08 -18.00
N TYR A 41 -17.96 19.49 -19.27
CA TYR A 41 -19.06 19.74 -20.18
C TYR A 41 -19.79 18.47 -20.66
N LEU A 42 -19.22 17.28 -20.46
CA LEU A 42 -19.79 15.99 -20.87
C LEU A 42 -20.21 15.13 -19.66
N PRO A 43 -21.52 14.98 -19.36
CA PRO A 43 -22.03 14.29 -18.18
C PRO A 43 -21.57 12.83 -18.06
N TRP A 44 -21.42 12.13 -19.20
CA TRP A 44 -20.92 10.75 -19.23
C TRP A 44 -19.51 10.65 -18.64
N PHE A 45 -18.63 11.61 -18.98
CA PHE A 45 -17.20 11.50 -18.66
C PHE A 45 -16.97 11.64 -17.15
N SER A 46 -17.68 12.55 -16.49
CA SER A 46 -17.69 12.70 -15.02
C SER A 46 -18.13 11.41 -14.31
N VAL A 47 -19.15 10.72 -14.83
CA VAL A 47 -19.68 9.46 -14.27
C VAL A 47 -18.64 8.34 -14.38
N MET A 48 -18.03 8.15 -15.55
CA MET A 48 -16.98 7.13 -15.74
C MET A 48 -15.73 7.44 -14.91
N PHE A 49 -15.37 8.70 -14.79
CA PHE A 49 -14.23 9.13 -13.98
C PHE A 49 -14.48 8.88 -12.49
N THR A 50 -15.68 9.15 -11.98
CA THR A 50 -16.04 8.89 -10.59
C THR A 50 -16.03 7.39 -10.29
N LEU A 51 -16.57 6.56 -11.19
CA LEU A 51 -16.46 5.10 -11.11
C LEU A 51 -15.01 4.63 -11.08
N PHE A 52 -14.17 5.17 -11.96
CA PHE A 52 -12.75 4.84 -12.02
C PHE A 52 -12.06 5.18 -10.69
N ILE A 53 -12.28 6.39 -10.16
CA ILE A 53 -11.75 6.84 -8.88
C ILE A 53 -12.18 5.92 -7.73
N ILE A 54 -13.44 5.50 -7.66
CA ILE A 54 -13.93 4.56 -6.62
C ILE A 54 -13.19 3.22 -6.67
N CYS A 55 -12.77 2.77 -7.86
CA CYS A 55 -12.04 1.53 -8.03
C CYS A 55 -10.56 1.63 -7.63
N VAL A 56 -9.94 2.81 -7.75
CA VAL A 56 -8.51 3.01 -7.47
C VAL A 56 -8.09 2.55 -6.07
N PRO A 57 -8.69 3.02 -4.96
CA PRO A 57 -8.24 2.62 -3.63
C PRO A 57 -8.46 1.12 -3.39
N ALA A 58 -9.61 0.57 -3.82
CA ALA A 58 -9.87 -0.86 -3.70
C ALA A 58 -8.79 -1.69 -4.41
N LEU A 59 -8.46 -1.36 -5.66
CA LEU A 59 -7.39 -2.03 -6.43
C LEU A 59 -6.03 -1.93 -5.74
N LEU A 60 -5.67 -0.74 -5.26
CA LEU A 60 -4.37 -0.48 -4.63
C LEU A 60 -4.21 -1.32 -3.36
N PHE A 61 -5.18 -1.29 -2.46
CA PHE A 61 -5.12 -2.04 -1.20
C PHE A 61 -5.23 -3.55 -1.41
N ILE A 62 -6.11 -4.03 -2.30
CA ILE A 62 -6.19 -5.47 -2.64
C ILE A 62 -4.85 -5.97 -3.18
N THR A 63 -4.19 -5.20 -4.05
CA THR A 63 -2.88 -5.55 -4.59
C THR A 63 -1.82 -5.64 -3.50
N VAL A 64 -1.77 -4.67 -2.59
CA VAL A 64 -0.83 -4.69 -1.46
C VAL A 64 -1.09 -5.91 -0.57
N TYR A 65 -2.34 -6.18 -0.21
CA TYR A 65 -2.69 -7.36 0.58
C TYR A 65 -2.30 -8.67 -0.11
N PHE A 66 -2.46 -8.74 -1.43
CA PHE A 66 -2.05 -9.92 -2.20
C PHE A 66 -0.53 -10.13 -2.19
N ILE A 67 0.25 -9.05 -2.34
CA ILE A 67 1.72 -9.09 -2.23
C ILE A 67 2.12 -9.58 -0.84
N TYR A 68 1.55 -9.02 0.22
CA TYR A 68 1.81 -9.43 1.60
C TYR A 68 1.40 -10.89 1.86
N PHE A 69 0.30 -11.35 1.28
CA PHE A 69 -0.13 -12.74 1.37
C PHE A 69 0.92 -13.69 0.78
N LYS A 70 1.53 -13.31 -0.35
CA LYS A 70 2.61 -14.07 -0.98
C LYS A 70 3.89 -14.07 -0.14
N LEU A 71 4.27 -12.92 0.43
CA LEU A 71 5.42 -12.80 1.33
C LEU A 71 5.24 -13.63 2.61
N THR A 72 4.01 -13.65 3.14
CA THR A 72 3.70 -14.33 4.41
C THR A 72 3.92 -15.84 4.31
N LYS A 73 3.68 -16.46 3.15
CA LYS A 73 3.94 -17.89 2.92
C LYS A 73 5.38 -18.32 3.22
N SER A 74 6.34 -17.41 3.07
CA SER A 74 7.77 -17.69 3.24
C SER A 74 8.30 -17.39 4.65
N HIS A 75 7.46 -16.93 5.60
CA HIS A 75 7.93 -16.63 6.96
C HIS A 75 8.27 -17.88 7.78
N PRO A 76 9.30 -17.84 8.65
CA PRO A 76 9.72 -19.00 9.44
C PRO A 76 8.74 -19.35 10.58
N SER A 77 8.06 -18.36 11.16
CA SER A 77 7.15 -18.57 12.31
C SER A 77 5.71 -18.82 11.87
N ARG A 78 5.21 -20.04 12.10
CA ARG A 78 3.83 -20.45 11.77
C ARG A 78 2.77 -19.61 12.52
N VAL A 79 3.06 -19.16 13.75
CA VAL A 79 2.12 -18.34 14.53
C VAL A 79 1.89 -16.98 13.87
N VAL A 80 2.96 -16.34 13.41
CA VAL A 80 2.88 -15.05 12.72
C VAL A 80 2.20 -15.19 11.36
N GLN A 81 2.37 -16.32 10.68
CA GLN A 81 1.66 -16.61 9.44
C GLN A 81 0.14 -16.67 9.64
N TYR A 82 -0.36 -17.46 10.60
CA TYR A 82 -1.80 -17.56 10.86
C TYR A 82 -2.40 -16.23 11.31
N PHE A 83 -1.70 -15.50 12.19
CA PHE A 83 -2.13 -14.18 12.63
C PHE A 83 -2.24 -13.19 11.46
N SER A 84 -1.22 -13.14 10.60
CA SER A 84 -1.22 -12.27 9.43
C SER A 84 -2.35 -12.64 8.46
N TYR A 85 -2.61 -13.93 8.23
CA TYR A 85 -3.71 -14.38 7.37
C TYR A 85 -5.09 -14.02 7.91
N ALA A 86 -5.32 -14.17 9.22
CA ALA A 86 -6.56 -13.75 9.84
C ALA A 86 -6.80 -12.25 9.68
N MET A 87 -5.74 -11.45 9.81
CA MET A 87 -5.86 -10.00 9.64
C MET A 87 -6.07 -9.57 8.19
N PHE A 88 -5.38 -10.20 7.25
CA PHE A 88 -5.59 -9.94 5.82
C PHE A 88 -6.96 -10.38 5.33
N SER A 89 -7.50 -11.50 5.81
CA SER A 89 -8.84 -11.96 5.42
C SER A 89 -9.92 -11.01 5.91
N ILE A 90 -9.82 -10.51 7.15
CA ILE A 90 -10.72 -9.48 7.69
C ILE A 90 -10.63 -8.19 6.87
N ALA A 91 -9.41 -7.75 6.54
CA ALA A 91 -9.20 -6.54 5.75
C ALA A 91 -9.78 -6.66 4.33
N LEU A 92 -9.58 -7.80 3.66
CA LEU A 92 -10.15 -8.08 2.34
C LEU A 92 -11.67 -8.14 2.38
N ALA A 93 -12.26 -8.76 3.41
CA ALA A 93 -13.70 -8.79 3.60
C ALA A 93 -14.28 -7.38 3.79
N ALA A 94 -13.62 -6.54 4.58
CA ALA A 94 -14.00 -5.14 4.77
C ALA A 94 -13.92 -4.34 3.47
N TRP A 95 -12.85 -4.52 2.68
CA TRP A 95 -12.72 -3.91 1.35
C TRP A 95 -13.83 -4.34 0.40
N ALA A 96 -14.14 -5.64 0.32
CA ALA A 96 -15.21 -6.14 -0.52
C ALA A 96 -16.56 -5.53 -0.12
N TYR A 97 -16.85 -5.46 1.18
CA TYR A 97 -18.09 -4.86 1.70
C TYR A 97 -18.22 -3.38 1.31
N PHE A 98 -17.21 -2.55 1.62
CA PHE A 98 -17.27 -1.12 1.32
C PHE A 98 -17.29 -0.83 -0.17
N TRP A 99 -16.56 -1.61 -0.97
CA TRP A 99 -16.55 -1.47 -2.41
C TRP A 99 -17.93 -1.75 -3.02
N ILE A 100 -18.59 -2.83 -2.59
CA ILE A 100 -19.97 -3.15 -3.02
C ILE A 100 -20.95 -2.08 -2.54
N ALA A 101 -20.84 -1.63 -1.29
CA ALA A 101 -21.70 -0.59 -0.74
C ALA A 101 -21.58 0.72 -1.53
N ASP A 102 -20.36 1.12 -1.90
CA ASP A 102 -20.10 2.33 -2.68
C ASP A 102 -20.60 2.21 -4.12
N PHE A 103 -20.50 1.03 -4.74
CA PHE A 103 -21.13 0.75 -6.02
C PHE A 103 -22.67 0.89 -5.95
N VAL A 104 -23.29 0.37 -4.89
CA VAL A 104 -24.73 0.51 -4.68
C VAL A 104 -25.12 1.98 -4.46
N ILE A 105 -24.34 2.74 -3.69
CA ILE A 105 -24.55 4.17 -3.47
C ILE A 105 -24.41 4.95 -4.78
N PHE A 106 -23.41 4.61 -5.59
CA PHE A 106 -23.16 5.22 -6.88
C PHE A 106 -24.38 5.08 -7.80
N PHE A 107 -24.87 3.86 -8.01
CA PHE A 107 -26.01 3.61 -8.90
C PHE A 107 -27.34 4.14 -8.37
N LYS A 108 -27.52 4.22 -7.04
CA LYS A 108 -28.78 4.73 -6.46
C LYS A 108 -28.84 6.25 -6.40
N LYS A 109 -27.73 6.92 -6.09
CA LYS A 109 -27.75 8.34 -5.71
C LYS A 109 -26.98 9.25 -6.68
N HIS A 110 -26.19 8.69 -7.60
CA HIS A 110 -25.47 9.45 -8.65
C HIS A 110 -24.64 10.62 -8.10
N TYR A 111 -24.01 10.43 -6.93
CA TYR A 111 -23.15 11.47 -6.37
C TYR A 111 -21.89 11.65 -7.23
N ASN A 112 -21.59 12.89 -7.63
CA ASN A 112 -20.32 13.23 -8.28
C ASN A 112 -19.22 13.59 -7.26
N SER A 113 -19.55 13.66 -5.97
CA SER A 113 -18.59 13.97 -4.91
C SER A 113 -18.04 12.71 -4.27
N ILE A 114 -16.70 12.60 -4.26
CA ILE A 114 -15.97 11.45 -3.71
C ILE A 114 -16.17 11.26 -2.20
N GLY A 115 -16.54 12.32 -1.47
CA GLY A 115 -16.68 12.28 -0.01
C GLY A 115 -17.88 11.49 0.50
N GLN A 116 -18.77 11.05 -0.40
CA GLN A 116 -19.96 10.27 -0.05
C GLN A 116 -19.72 8.75 -0.07
N TYR A 117 -18.52 8.32 -0.47
CA TYR A 117 -18.13 6.93 -0.61
C TYR A 117 -17.26 6.49 0.56
N ASN A 118 -17.56 5.32 1.12
CA ASN A 118 -16.91 4.79 2.31
C ASN A 118 -15.47 4.35 2.04
N CYS A 119 -15.13 3.97 0.81
CA CYS A 119 -13.75 3.71 0.36
C CYS A 119 -12.85 4.95 0.48
N PHE A 120 -13.43 6.15 0.53
CA PHE A 120 -12.72 7.41 0.77
C PHE A 120 -12.82 7.90 2.22
N ASN A 121 -13.43 7.11 3.11
CA ASN A 121 -13.45 7.44 4.52
C ASN A 121 -12.01 7.43 5.07
N LEU A 122 -11.58 8.59 5.59
CA LEU A 122 -10.22 8.77 6.09
C LEU A 122 -9.87 7.76 7.18
N ALA A 123 -10.80 7.44 8.08
CA ALA A 123 -10.56 6.47 9.15
C ALA A 123 -10.37 5.06 8.60
N PHE A 124 -11.16 4.67 7.60
CA PHE A 124 -11.02 3.37 6.93
C PHE A 124 -9.68 3.26 6.18
N LEU A 125 -9.31 4.29 5.41
CA LEU A 125 -8.03 4.37 4.73
C LEU A 125 -6.85 4.31 5.72
N ALA A 126 -6.89 5.12 6.77
CA ALA A 126 -5.85 5.15 7.80
C ALA A 126 -5.73 3.81 8.54
N ALA A 127 -6.85 3.15 8.84
CA ALA A 127 -6.85 1.83 9.47
C ALA A 127 -6.17 0.78 8.59
N ASN A 128 -6.41 0.78 7.28
CA ASN A 128 -5.76 -0.14 6.36
C ASN A 128 -4.25 0.10 6.24
N VAL A 129 -3.83 1.36 6.13
CA VAL A 129 -2.40 1.72 6.13
C VAL A 129 -1.74 1.30 7.45
N GLY A 130 -2.40 1.56 8.58
CA GLY A 130 -1.94 1.16 9.91
C GLY A 130 -1.83 -0.36 10.06
N LEU A 131 -2.79 -1.12 9.53
CA LEU A 131 -2.77 -2.58 9.55
C LEU A 131 -1.59 -3.14 8.76
N ILE A 132 -1.36 -2.64 7.53
CA ILE A 132 -0.24 -3.06 6.68
C ILE A 132 1.09 -2.76 7.39
N PHE A 133 1.22 -1.57 7.96
CA PHE A 133 2.41 -1.17 8.70
C PHE A 133 2.65 -2.04 9.94
N PHE A 134 1.62 -2.29 10.73
CA PHE A 134 1.68 -3.13 11.92
C PHE A 134 2.10 -4.56 11.59
N ILE A 135 1.48 -5.18 10.60
CA ILE A 135 1.82 -6.54 10.17
C ILE A 135 3.25 -6.56 9.62
N GLY A 136 3.65 -5.55 8.86
CA GLY A 136 5.04 -5.40 8.39
C GLY A 136 6.05 -5.37 9.53
N ILE A 137 5.77 -4.65 10.62
CA ILE A 137 6.63 -4.63 11.82
C ILE A 137 6.68 -6.01 12.47
N VAL A 138 5.54 -6.65 12.71
CA VAL A 138 5.48 -7.99 13.35
C VAL A 138 6.27 -9.01 12.52
N GLN A 139 6.14 -8.96 11.20
CA GLN A 139 6.88 -9.79 10.26
C GLN A 139 8.39 -9.52 10.29
N ALA A 140 8.80 -8.25 10.35
CA ALA A 140 10.21 -7.86 10.43
C ALA A 140 10.85 -8.31 11.76
N LEU A 141 10.16 -8.12 12.89
CA LEU A 141 10.66 -8.49 14.22
C LEU A 141 10.80 -10.01 14.42
N THR A 142 10.00 -10.80 13.71
CA THR A 142 9.98 -12.27 13.84
C THR A 142 10.76 -12.97 12.71
N THR A 143 11.32 -12.20 11.78
CA THR A 143 12.20 -12.76 10.75
C THR A 143 13.55 -13.10 11.38
N ASN A 144 14.08 -14.29 11.05
CA ASN A 144 15.39 -14.70 11.55
C ASN A 144 16.44 -13.65 11.15
N LYS A 145 17.33 -13.31 12.09
CA LYS A 145 18.47 -12.43 11.81
C LYS A 145 19.20 -12.98 10.60
N GLU A 146 19.31 -12.18 9.53
CA GLU A 146 20.08 -12.57 8.35
C GLU A 146 21.49 -12.88 8.82
N LYS A 147 22.03 -14.05 8.42
CA LYS A 147 23.32 -14.53 8.89
C LYS A 147 24.37 -13.47 8.53
N ASP A 148 25.00 -12.89 9.54
CA ASP A 148 25.96 -11.82 9.35
C ASP A 148 27.06 -12.37 8.44
N TRP A 149 27.38 -11.69 7.34
CA TRP A 149 28.52 -11.93 6.43
C TRP A 149 29.79 -12.52 7.06
N MET A 150 30.11 -12.22 8.33
CA MET A 150 31.23 -12.84 9.05
C MET A 150 30.99 -14.32 9.38
N GLU A 151 29.80 -14.69 9.86
CA GLU A 151 29.45 -16.08 10.14
C GLU A 151 29.37 -16.92 8.85
N ARG A 152 28.99 -16.31 7.72
CA ARG A 152 28.99 -16.99 6.41
C ARG A 152 30.41 -17.34 5.95
N ASN A 153 31.39 -16.49 6.25
CA ASN A 153 32.79 -16.76 5.88
C ASN A 153 33.42 -17.83 6.79
N GLU A 154 33.05 -17.90 8.06
CA GLU A 154 33.52 -18.94 8.98
C GLU A 154 33.05 -20.34 8.56
N ASP A 155 31.81 -20.49 8.08
CA ASP A 155 31.31 -21.79 7.57
C ASP A 155 32.06 -22.24 6.30
N ILE A 156 32.38 -21.29 5.40
CA ILE A 156 33.12 -21.58 4.17
C ILE A 156 34.53 -22.08 4.52
N VAL A 157 35.19 -21.45 5.49
CA VAL A 157 36.52 -21.86 5.95
C VAL A 157 36.46 -23.23 6.64
N LYS A 158 35.48 -23.49 7.51
CA LYS A 158 35.32 -24.79 8.18
C LYS A 158 34.91 -25.94 7.25
N GLY A 159 34.27 -25.65 6.13
CA GLY A 159 33.93 -26.66 5.12
C GLY A 159 35.09 -27.04 4.19
N MET A 160 36.22 -26.34 4.28
CA MET A 160 37.45 -26.64 3.53
C MET A 160 38.49 -27.41 4.35
N GLU A 161 38.23 -27.65 5.64
CA GLU A 161 38.99 -28.55 6.54
C GLU A 161 38.36 -29.95 6.58
#